data_AF-A0A7S4KNE8-F1
#
_entry.id   AF-A0A7S4KNE8-F1
#
_cell.length_a   1.000
_cell.length_b   1.000
_cell.length_c   1.000
_cell.angle_alpha   90.00
_cell.angle_beta   90.00
_cell.angle_gamma   90.00
#
_symmetry.space_group_name_H-M   'P 1'
#
loop_
_entity.id
_entity.type
_entity.pdbx_description
1 polymer ?
#
loop_
_entity_poly.entity_id
_entity_poly.type
_entity_poly.pdbx_seq_one_letter_code
_entity_poly.pdbx_strand_id
1 'polypeptide(L)'
;QSLAEFDDDGEGRWGSLSGAIENNVRAKTFANFLRTGQVLRRSEVPFATYNEYLPGVIGFSNELERYAIKRASDKDARSVMVCKNVVELINSQLMLFDFRNGPIRHRYDSMKYVVRKMEDTLFELSLVHEIFDPEVMEDANSTSKNEEVMQDADAPTILDLQEFDQMRQEMEAFDEKRDIVIKKCRDLQK
;
A
#
# COMPACT_ATOMS: atom_id res chain seq x y z
N GLN A 1 -17.40 -5.68 -36.20
CA GLN A 1 -15.93 -5.66 -36.04
C GLN A 1 -15.67 -5.87 -34.56
N SER A 2 -15.22 -7.07 -34.20
CA SER A 2 -15.02 -7.47 -32.80
C SER A 2 -13.81 -6.73 -32.24
N LEU A 3 -13.95 -6.19 -31.02
CA LEU A 3 -12.83 -5.72 -30.24
C LEU A 3 -11.90 -6.91 -30.02
N ALA A 4 -10.71 -6.85 -30.59
CA ALA A 4 -9.64 -7.76 -30.27
C ALA A 4 -9.33 -7.61 -28.78
N GLU A 5 -9.50 -8.71 -28.05
CA GLU A 5 -8.84 -8.95 -26.77
C GLU A 5 -7.34 -8.73 -27.00
N PHE A 6 -6.83 -7.60 -26.50
CA PHE A 6 -5.40 -7.41 -26.33
C PHE A 6 -5.00 -8.24 -25.12
N ASP A 7 -4.71 -9.51 -25.36
CA ASP A 7 -3.84 -10.31 -24.49
C ASP A 7 -2.48 -9.62 -24.49
N ASP A 8 -2.28 -8.80 -23.45
CA ASP A 8 -1.07 -8.07 -23.19
C ASP A 8 -0.09 -9.00 -22.49
N ASP A 9 0.74 -9.66 -23.29
CA ASP A 9 1.91 -10.41 -22.85
C ASP A 9 2.87 -9.44 -22.14
N GLY A 10 2.70 -9.32 -20.82
CA GLY A 10 3.29 -8.31 -19.93
C GLY A 10 4.81 -8.29 -19.77
N GLU A 11 5.58 -8.79 -20.74
CA GLU A 11 7.05 -8.76 -20.71
C GLU A 11 7.64 -7.53 -21.43
N GLY A 12 6.83 -6.67 -22.07
CA GLY A 12 7.32 -5.63 -22.97
C GLY A 12 6.69 -4.23 -22.90
N ARG A 13 5.80 -3.92 -21.95
CA ARG A 13 5.22 -2.57 -21.80
C ARG A 13 6.21 -1.60 -21.16
N TRP A 14 7.22 -1.21 -21.91
CA TRP A 14 8.06 -0.02 -21.72
C TRP A 14 8.35 0.30 -20.25
N GLY A 15 9.49 -0.16 -19.69
CA GLY A 15 9.84 0.12 -18.28
C GLY A 15 9.72 1.61 -17.87
N SER A 16 9.86 2.54 -18.83
CA SER A 16 9.59 3.96 -18.64
C SER A 16 8.11 4.30 -18.38
N LEU A 17 7.16 3.64 -19.04
CA LEU A 17 5.72 3.85 -18.81
C LEU A 17 5.29 3.24 -17.49
N SER A 18 5.70 2.00 -17.20
CA SER A 18 5.37 1.34 -15.92
C SER A 18 5.89 2.17 -14.74
N GLY A 19 7.15 2.62 -14.78
CA GLY A 19 7.70 3.53 -13.76
C GLY A 19 6.99 4.89 -13.69
N ALA A 20 6.51 5.43 -14.82
CA ALA A 20 5.72 6.66 -14.82
C ALA A 20 4.35 6.48 -14.17
N ILE A 21 3.68 5.34 -14.40
CA ILE A 21 2.41 4.99 -13.76
C ILE A 21 2.61 4.79 -12.26
N GLU A 22 3.65 4.06 -11.83
CA GLU A 22 3.99 3.90 -10.41
C GLU A 22 4.18 5.26 -9.71
N ASN A 23 4.91 6.18 -10.35
CA ASN A 23 5.10 7.53 -9.84
C ASN A 23 3.80 8.35 -9.84
N ASN A 24 2.94 8.14 -10.84
CA ASN A 24 1.61 8.77 -10.88
C ASN A 24 0.73 8.30 -9.72
N VAL A 25 0.69 6.99 -9.46
CA VAL A 25 -0.01 6.39 -8.32
C VAL A 25 0.53 7.03 -7.04
N ARG A 26 1.85 7.00 -6.82
CA ARG A 26 2.48 7.61 -5.63
C ARG A 26 2.04 9.06 -5.41
N ALA A 27 2.18 9.89 -6.44
CA ALA A 27 1.90 11.32 -6.35
C ALA A 27 0.41 11.60 -6.09
N LYS A 28 -0.49 10.90 -6.79
CA LYS A 28 -1.94 11.05 -6.60
C LYS A 28 -2.39 10.54 -5.24
N THR A 29 -1.88 9.39 -4.80
CA THR A 29 -2.15 8.84 -3.46
C THR A 29 -1.69 9.81 -2.38
N PHE A 30 -0.49 10.37 -2.51
CA PHE A 30 0.01 11.36 -1.55
C PHE A 30 -0.86 12.63 -1.52
N ALA A 31 -1.22 13.17 -2.68
CA ALA A 31 -2.10 14.35 -2.76
C ALA A 31 -3.50 14.07 -2.20
N ASN A 32 -4.06 12.89 -2.46
CA ASN A 32 -5.36 12.50 -1.93
C ASN A 32 -5.30 12.33 -0.40
N PHE A 33 -4.26 11.65 0.10
CA PHE A 33 -4.04 11.47 1.53
C PHE A 33 -3.95 12.80 2.27
N LEU A 34 -3.22 13.79 1.75
CA LEU A 34 -3.14 15.11 2.39
C LEU A 34 -4.47 15.87 2.40
N ARG A 35 -5.39 15.57 1.47
CA ARG A 35 -6.68 16.24 1.36
C ARG A 35 -7.78 15.54 2.15
N THR A 36 -7.81 14.21 2.15
CA THR A 36 -8.93 13.40 2.68
C THR A 36 -8.52 12.44 3.78
N GLY A 37 -7.21 12.20 3.99
CA GLY A 37 -6.70 11.18 4.90
C GLY A 37 -6.77 9.76 4.34
N GLN A 38 -7.13 9.58 3.06
CA GLN A 38 -7.36 8.26 2.46
C GLN A 38 -6.33 7.90 1.40
N VAL A 39 -6.01 6.61 1.33
CA VAL A 39 -5.25 6.01 0.24
C VAL A 39 -6.17 5.91 -0.97
N LEU A 40 -5.73 6.49 -2.09
CA LEU A 40 -6.44 6.47 -3.36
C LEU A 40 -6.63 5.04 -3.85
N ARG A 41 -7.82 4.69 -4.35
CA ARG A 41 -8.13 3.35 -4.88
C ARG A 41 -7.43 3.11 -6.22
N ARG A 42 -7.14 1.85 -6.57
CA ARG A 42 -6.60 1.45 -7.88
C ARG A 42 -7.54 1.84 -9.01
N SER A 43 -8.83 1.62 -8.82
CA SER A 43 -9.91 1.98 -9.77
C SER A 43 -9.93 3.49 -10.11
N GLU A 44 -9.42 4.34 -9.23
CA GLU A 44 -9.30 5.79 -9.44
C GLU A 44 -8.02 6.18 -10.22
N VAL A 45 -7.14 5.23 -10.51
CA VAL A 45 -5.94 5.42 -11.33
C VAL A 45 -6.08 4.66 -12.65
N PRO A 46 -6.53 5.33 -13.73
CA PRO A 46 -6.65 4.70 -15.03
C PRO A 46 -5.33 4.07 -15.49
N PHE A 47 -5.43 2.90 -16.12
CA PHE A 47 -4.31 2.13 -16.69
C PHE A 47 -3.34 1.51 -15.68
N ALA A 48 -3.51 1.73 -14.38
CA ALA A 48 -2.69 1.07 -13.36
C ALA A 48 -3.18 -0.38 -13.15
N THR A 49 -2.30 -1.34 -13.43
CA THR A 49 -2.51 -2.73 -12.99
C THR A 49 -2.02 -2.89 -11.54
N TYR A 50 -2.27 -4.04 -10.92
CA TYR A 50 -1.71 -4.32 -9.59
C TYR A 50 -0.16 -4.28 -9.59
N ASN A 51 0.49 -4.51 -10.74
CA ASN A 51 1.94 -4.48 -10.88
C ASN A 51 2.52 -3.07 -10.77
N GLU A 52 1.79 -2.01 -11.15
CA GLU A 52 2.22 -0.62 -10.95
C GLU A 52 1.63 -0.01 -9.67
N TYR A 53 0.39 -0.38 -9.35
CA TYR A 53 -0.32 0.19 -8.22
C TYR A 53 0.32 -0.19 -6.88
N LEU A 54 0.61 -1.48 -6.64
CA LEU A 54 1.20 -1.93 -5.38
C LEU A 54 2.59 -1.31 -5.13
N PRO A 55 3.54 -1.31 -6.10
CA PRO A 55 4.79 -0.56 -5.95
C PRO A 55 4.61 0.96 -5.80
N GLY A 56 3.59 1.53 -6.43
CA GLY A 56 3.22 2.94 -6.26
C GLY A 56 2.80 3.26 -4.83
N VAL A 57 1.96 2.42 -4.22
CA VAL A 57 1.53 2.54 -2.82
C VAL A 57 2.69 2.32 -1.84
N ILE A 58 3.55 1.33 -2.08
CA ILE A 58 4.80 1.15 -1.31
C ILE A 58 5.69 2.41 -1.41
N GLY A 59 5.80 2.97 -2.61
CA GLY A 59 6.50 4.23 -2.84
C GLY A 59 5.87 5.42 -2.11
N PHE A 60 4.54 5.43 -1.95
CA PHE A 60 3.83 6.44 -1.17
C PHE A 60 4.18 6.33 0.33
N SER A 61 4.31 5.12 0.88
CA SER A 61 4.75 4.93 2.27
C SER A 61 6.14 5.52 2.52
N ASN A 62 7.08 5.37 1.59
CA ASN A 62 8.41 6.00 1.67
C ASN A 62 8.32 7.55 1.64
N GLU A 63 7.41 8.12 0.85
CA GLU A 63 7.22 9.58 0.82
C GLU A 63 6.55 10.09 2.11
N LEU A 64 5.62 9.29 2.65
CA LEU A 64 4.95 9.57 3.91
C LEU A 64 5.93 9.55 5.09
N GLU A 65 6.97 8.72 5.04
CA GLU A 65 8.10 8.74 5.99
C GLU A 65 8.84 10.07 5.98
N ARG A 66 9.21 10.54 4.78
CA ARG A 66 9.90 11.83 4.61
C ARG A 66 9.04 12.98 5.12
N TYR A 67 7.74 12.93 4.84
CA TYR A 67 6.78 13.87 5.37
C TYR A 67 6.71 13.81 6.91
N ALA A 68 6.60 12.61 7.49
CA ALA A 68 6.55 12.42 8.94
C ALA A 68 7.81 12.97 9.64
N ILE A 69 9.01 12.72 9.10
CA ILE A 69 10.27 13.28 9.64
C ILE A 69 10.24 14.81 9.63
N LYS A 70 9.69 15.42 8.57
CA LYS A 70 9.54 16.88 8.50
C LYS A 70 8.53 17.39 9.55
N ARG A 71 7.40 16.70 9.75
CA ARG A 71 6.43 17.03 10.80
C ARG A 71 7.00 16.85 12.21
N ALA A 72 7.84 15.85 12.42
CA ALA A 72 8.56 15.65 13.67
C ALA A 72 9.51 16.83 13.97
N SER A 73 10.16 17.37 12.95
CA SER A 73 11.01 18.58 13.09
C SER A 73 10.20 19.80 13.55
N ASP A 74 8.93 19.88 13.13
CA ASP A 74 7.96 20.89 13.59
C ASP A 74 7.30 20.53 14.94
N LYS A 75 7.73 19.44 15.60
CA LYS A 75 7.16 18.88 16.84
C LYS A 75 5.69 18.45 16.75
N ASP A 76 5.20 18.18 15.54
CA ASP A 76 3.84 17.70 15.33
C ASP A 76 3.76 16.17 15.45
N ALA A 77 3.68 15.69 16.69
CA ALA A 77 3.56 14.27 17.00
C ALA A 77 2.27 13.64 16.47
N ARG A 78 1.18 14.40 16.37
CA ARG A 78 -0.12 13.90 15.87
C ARG A 78 -0.02 13.53 14.40
N SER A 79 0.56 14.40 13.57
CA SER A 79 0.77 14.08 12.15
C SER A 79 1.67 12.85 11.97
N VAL A 80 2.73 12.72 12.77
CA VAL A 80 3.64 11.56 12.72
C VAL A 80 2.88 10.27 13.06
N MET A 81 2.05 10.30 14.10
CA MET A 81 1.22 9.16 14.50
C MET A 81 0.22 8.75 13.41
N VAL A 82 -0.48 9.72 12.80
CA VAL A 82 -1.41 9.44 11.69
C VAL A 82 -0.65 8.80 10.51
N CYS A 83 0.51 9.33 10.14
CA CYS A 83 1.34 8.77 9.08
C CYS A 83 1.74 7.33 9.39
N LYS A 84 2.20 7.07 10.62
CA LYS A 84 2.60 5.74 11.10
C LYS A 84 1.46 4.74 11.02
N ASN A 85 0.27 5.09 11.51
CA ASN A 85 -0.91 4.22 11.48
C ASN A 85 -1.32 3.84 10.05
N VAL A 86 -1.23 4.79 9.10
CA VAL A 86 -1.53 4.53 7.68
C VAL A 86 -0.50 3.58 7.06
N VAL A 87 0.79 3.78 7.32
CA VAL A 87 1.85 2.89 6.84
C VAL A 87 1.70 1.48 7.43
N GLU A 88 1.37 1.36 8.71
CA GLU A 88 1.13 0.06 9.36
C GLU A 88 -0.08 -0.66 8.78
N LEU A 89 -1.17 0.06 8.50
CA LEU A 89 -2.34 -0.50 7.84
C LEU A 89 -2.01 -1.03 6.44
N ILE A 90 -1.27 -0.25 5.64
CA ILE A 90 -0.80 -0.68 4.32
C ILE A 90 0.10 -1.92 4.46
N ASN A 91 1.08 -1.90 5.36
CA ASN A 91 1.98 -3.02 5.58
C ASN A 91 1.21 -4.29 6.00
N SER A 92 0.18 -4.15 6.83
CA SER A 92 -0.68 -5.25 7.26
C SER A 92 -1.43 -5.89 6.11
N GLN A 93 -1.92 -5.09 5.16
CA GLN A 93 -2.56 -5.62 3.95
C GLN A 93 -1.55 -6.26 3.00
N LEU A 94 -0.36 -5.67 2.84
CA LEU A 94 0.72 -6.22 2.01
C LEU A 94 1.24 -7.57 2.53
N MET A 95 1.22 -7.80 3.85
CA MET A 95 1.58 -9.10 4.45
C MET A 95 0.67 -10.26 3.98
N LEU A 96 -0.56 -9.97 3.55
CA LEU A 96 -1.50 -10.98 3.08
C LEU A 96 -1.20 -11.45 1.64
N PHE A 97 -0.35 -10.75 0.90
CA PHE A 97 0.02 -11.12 -0.47
C PHE A 97 1.12 -12.18 -0.46
N ASP A 98 0.97 -13.20 -1.31
CA ASP A 98 2.08 -14.09 -1.64
C ASP A 98 2.97 -13.47 -2.73
N PHE A 99 3.85 -12.55 -2.33
CA PHE A 99 4.89 -12.05 -3.21
C PHE A 99 5.97 -13.11 -3.43
N ARG A 100 5.80 -13.93 -4.47
CA ARG A 100 6.85 -14.80 -5.04
C ARG A 100 8.11 -13.98 -5.36
N ASN A 101 9.25 -14.64 -5.62
CA ASN A 101 10.55 -13.99 -5.91
C ASN A 101 10.53 -13.09 -7.16
N GLY A 102 9.99 -11.88 -7.04
CA GLY A 102 9.78 -10.92 -8.12
C GLY A 102 10.08 -9.47 -7.70
N PRO A 103 9.98 -8.51 -8.64
CA PRO A 103 10.37 -7.12 -8.40
C PRO A 103 9.55 -6.44 -7.29
N ILE A 104 8.28 -6.81 -7.12
CA ILE A 104 7.43 -6.28 -6.05
C ILE A 104 7.92 -6.75 -4.68
N ARG A 105 8.44 -8.00 -4.57
CA ARG A 105 8.94 -8.55 -3.30
C ARG A 105 10.07 -7.71 -2.73
N HIS A 106 11.04 -7.34 -3.56
CA HIS A 106 12.17 -6.51 -3.14
C HIS A 106 11.73 -5.13 -2.62
N ARG A 107 10.68 -4.55 -3.22
CA ARG A 107 10.10 -3.28 -2.76
C ARG A 107 9.32 -3.46 -1.47
N TYR A 108 8.57 -4.55 -1.33
CA TYR A 108 7.86 -4.87 -0.10
C TYR A 108 8.83 -5.05 1.08
N ASP A 109 9.95 -5.74 0.88
CA ASP A 109 10.95 -5.97 1.93
C ASP A 109 11.52 -4.65 2.50
N SER A 110 11.41 -3.52 1.79
CA SER A 110 11.81 -2.21 2.31
C SER A 110 10.84 -1.61 3.32
N MET A 111 9.58 -2.05 3.35
CA MET A 111 8.52 -1.50 4.23
C MET A 111 8.86 -1.61 5.71
N LYS A 112 9.56 -2.68 6.13
CA LYS A 112 9.99 -2.85 7.53
C LYS A 112 10.88 -1.70 8.01
N TYR A 113 11.69 -1.12 7.13
CA TYR A 113 12.56 0.00 7.49
C TYR A 113 11.76 1.29 7.65
N VAL A 114 10.74 1.48 6.81
CA VAL A 114 9.81 2.63 6.90
C VAL A 114 9.05 2.60 8.22
N VAL A 115 8.41 1.47 8.52
CA VAL A 115 7.67 1.26 9.78
C VAL A 115 8.59 1.52 10.96
N ARG A 116 9.77 0.88 10.98
CA ARG A 116 10.75 1.06 12.06
C ARG A 116 11.18 2.51 12.22
N LYS A 117 11.44 3.22 11.12
CA LYS A 117 11.89 4.61 11.16
C LYS A 117 10.81 5.54 11.71
N MET A 118 9.54 5.30 11.38
CA MET A 118 8.41 6.05 11.93
C MET A 118 8.21 5.77 13.43
N GLU A 119 8.35 4.51 13.87
CA GLU A 119 8.32 4.15 15.30
C GLU A 119 9.43 4.87 16.08
N ASP A 120 10.67 4.80 15.57
CA ASP A 120 11.82 5.44 16.21
C ASP A 120 11.63 6.96 16.29
N THR A 121 11.11 7.59 15.23
CA THR A 121 10.83 9.03 15.20
C THR A 121 9.77 9.43 16.23
N LEU A 122 8.69 8.63 16.35
CA LEU A 122 7.64 8.90 17.34
C LEU A 122 8.16 8.69 18.77
N PHE A 123 9.00 7.68 18.97
CA PHE A 123 9.69 7.46 20.23
C PHE A 123 10.66 8.62 20.56
N GLU A 124 11.42 9.13 19.60
CA GLU A 124 12.29 10.30 19.84
C GLU A 124 11.47 11.54 20.25
N LEU A 125 10.32 11.78 19.61
CA LEU A 125 9.40 12.85 20.02
C LEU A 125 8.85 12.63 21.43
N SER A 126 8.58 11.37 21.79
CA SER A 126 8.09 10.97 23.12
C SER A 126 9.04 11.37 24.25
N LEU A 127 10.35 11.36 23.98
CA LEU A 127 11.38 11.64 24.97
C LEU A 127 11.60 13.15 25.18
N VAL A 128 11.34 13.95 24.15
CA VAL A 128 11.60 15.40 24.15
C VAL A 128 10.37 16.18 24.59
N HIS A 129 9.16 15.65 24.37
CA HIS A 129 7.91 16.35 24.62
C HIS A 129 7.18 15.75 25.83
N GLU A 130 6.99 16.53 26.91
CA GLU A 130 6.12 16.17 28.05
C GLU A 130 4.62 16.25 27.72
N ILE A 131 4.21 16.09 26.45
CA ILE A 131 2.78 16.02 26.07
C ILE A 131 2.49 14.61 25.61
N PHE A 132 2.43 13.73 26.60
CA PHE A 132 1.53 12.59 26.52
C PHE A 132 0.31 12.97 27.36
N ASP A 133 -0.62 13.72 26.78
CA ASP A 133 -1.99 13.66 27.27
C ASP A 133 -2.50 12.24 26.94
N PRO A 134 -2.68 11.37 27.94
CA PRO A 134 -3.01 9.95 27.71
C PRO A 134 -4.36 9.79 27.00
N GLU A 135 -5.26 10.76 27.16
CA GLU A 135 -6.57 10.82 26.50
C GLU A 135 -6.47 10.85 24.97
N VAL A 136 -5.43 11.47 24.39
CA VAL A 136 -5.26 11.55 22.92
C VAL A 136 -4.67 10.24 22.35
N MET A 137 -3.95 9.46 23.16
CA MET A 137 -3.40 8.16 22.74
C MET A 137 -4.43 7.03 22.81
N GLU A 138 -5.40 7.11 23.73
CA GLU A 138 -6.47 6.11 23.83
C GLU A 138 -7.43 6.16 22.64
N ASP A 139 -7.74 7.34 22.09
CA ASP A 139 -8.63 7.46 20.92
C ASP A 139 -8.04 6.87 19.63
N ALA A 140 -6.72 6.85 19.49
CA ALA A 140 -6.07 6.26 18.32
C ALA A 140 -5.91 4.73 18.42
N ASN A 141 -5.94 4.17 19.64
CA ASN A 141 -5.74 2.73 19.89
C ASN A 141 -7.05 2.00 20.25
N SER A 142 -8.12 2.73 20.59
CA SER A 142 -9.45 2.17 20.89
C SER A 142 -10.18 1.63 19.66
N THR A 143 -9.73 1.96 18.45
CA THR A 143 -10.28 1.37 17.22
C THR A 143 -9.84 -0.10 17.02
N SER A 144 -8.89 -0.62 17.81
CA SER A 144 -8.45 -2.02 17.73
C SER A 144 -9.14 -2.98 18.71
N LYS A 145 -10.20 -2.59 19.42
CA LYS A 145 -10.88 -3.49 20.38
C LYS A 145 -12.40 -3.64 20.30
N ASN A 146 -13.10 -2.99 19.39
CA ASN A 146 -14.53 -3.27 19.17
C ASN A 146 -14.75 -3.99 17.85
N GLU A 147 -14.59 -5.31 17.88
CA GLU A 147 -15.26 -6.23 16.96
C GLU A 147 -16.77 -6.23 17.24
N GLU A 148 -17.45 -5.14 16.91
CA GLU A 148 -18.87 -5.15 16.61
C GLU A 148 -19.08 -4.39 15.31
N VAL A 149 -19.14 -5.17 14.22
CA VAL A 149 -19.39 -4.70 12.87
C VAL A 149 -20.84 -4.19 12.81
N MET A 150 -21.03 -2.88 12.96
CA MET A 150 -22.18 -2.20 12.41
C MET A 150 -21.83 -1.72 11.00
N GLN A 151 -22.56 -2.27 10.02
CA GLN A 151 -22.47 -1.91 8.61
C GLN A 151 -23.04 -0.50 8.39
N ASP A 152 -22.23 0.53 8.62
CA ASP A 152 -22.44 1.83 7.97
C ASP A 152 -21.57 1.88 6.72
N ALA A 153 -22.23 1.77 5.56
CA ALA A 153 -21.60 1.61 4.25
C ALA A 153 -20.86 2.86 3.71
N ASP A 154 -20.77 3.94 4.49
CA ASP A 154 -20.32 5.26 4.02
C ASP A 154 -19.32 5.96 4.96
N ALA A 155 -18.79 5.25 5.96
CA ALA A 155 -17.66 5.78 6.73
C ALA A 155 -16.40 5.78 5.84
N PRO A 156 -15.68 6.91 5.72
CA PRO A 156 -14.49 6.99 4.87
C PRO A 156 -13.38 6.12 5.48
N THR A 157 -13.25 4.88 5.02
CA THR A 157 -12.14 4.00 5.39
C THR A 157 -10.85 4.57 4.82
N ILE A 158 -9.78 4.57 5.63
CA ILE A 158 -8.44 5.07 5.25
C ILE A 158 -7.88 4.27 4.06
N LEU A 159 -8.20 2.97 4.00
CA LEU A 159 -7.75 2.04 2.97
C LEU A 159 -8.93 1.15 2.53
N ASP A 160 -9.13 1.00 1.22
CA ASP A 160 -10.13 0.07 0.69
C ASP A 160 -9.61 -1.37 0.75
N LEU A 161 -10.05 -2.10 1.77
CA LEU A 161 -9.65 -3.50 2.00
C LEU A 161 -10.19 -4.43 0.91
N GLN A 162 -11.40 -4.17 0.39
CA GLN A 162 -12.01 -5.00 -0.62
C GLN A 162 -11.23 -4.95 -1.93
N GLU A 163 -10.71 -3.78 -2.30
CA GLU A 163 -9.89 -3.65 -3.50
C GLU A 163 -8.51 -4.33 -3.35
N PHE A 164 -7.94 -4.31 -2.15
CA PHE A 164 -6.73 -5.08 -1.84
C PHE A 164 -6.97 -6.59 -1.94
N ASP A 165 -8.09 -7.07 -1.40
CA ASP A 165 -8.51 -8.47 -1.50
C ASP A 165 -8.70 -8.90 -2.95
N GLN A 166 -9.33 -8.06 -3.78
CA GLN A 166 -9.50 -8.31 -5.20
C GLN A 166 -8.15 -8.43 -5.91
N MET A 167 -7.21 -7.52 -5.66
CA MET A 167 -5.87 -7.59 -6.26
C MET A 167 -5.11 -8.86 -5.85
N ARG A 168 -5.29 -9.34 -4.61
CA ARG A 168 -4.70 -10.62 -4.17
C ARG A 168 -5.25 -11.79 -4.97
N GLN A 169 -6.57 -11.89 -5.09
CA GLN A 169 -7.22 -12.96 -5.86
C GLN A 169 -6.82 -12.92 -7.34
N GLU A 170 -6.73 -11.73 -7.93
CA GLU A 170 -6.26 -11.56 -9.31
C GLU A 170 -4.80 -12.05 -9.48
N MET A 171 -3.93 -11.74 -8.52
CA MET A 171 -2.53 -12.19 -8.51
C MET A 171 -2.43 -13.72 -8.38
N GLU A 172 -3.15 -14.31 -7.43
CA GLU A 172 -3.19 -15.77 -7.23
C GLU A 172 -3.71 -16.50 -8.48
N ALA A 173 -4.81 -16.03 -9.07
CA ALA A 173 -5.38 -16.63 -10.27
C ALA A 173 -4.43 -16.54 -11.48
N PHE A 174 -3.67 -15.45 -11.61
CA PHE A 174 -2.65 -15.31 -12.66
C PHE A 174 -1.50 -16.30 -12.44
N ASP A 175 -1.04 -16.44 -11.20
CA ASP A 175 0.02 -17.36 -10.82
C ASP A 175 -0.38 -18.83 -11.07
N GLU A 176 -1.60 -19.22 -10.74
CA GLU A 176 -2.13 -20.57 -11.03
C GLU A 176 -2.14 -20.86 -12.54
N LYS A 177 -2.63 -19.91 -13.35
CA LYS A 177 -2.63 -20.04 -14.81
C LYS A 177 -1.21 -20.19 -15.36
N ARG A 178 -0.26 -19.40 -14.84
CA ARG A 178 1.14 -19.46 -15.27
C ARG A 178 1.75 -20.83 -14.93
N ASP A 179 1.48 -21.36 -13.75
CA ASP A 179 2.00 -22.66 -13.32
C ASP A 179 1.44 -23.81 -14.16
N ILE A 180 0.15 -23.74 -14.55
CA ILE A 180 -0.49 -24.69 -15.48
C ILE A 180 0.21 -24.66 -16.85
N VAL A 181 0.47 -23.47 -17.40
CA VAL A 181 1.16 -23.32 -18.69
C VAL A 181 2.58 -23.87 -18.61
N ILE A 182 3.34 -23.55 -17.55
CA ILE A 182 4.70 -24.07 -17.33
C ILE A 182 4.69 -25.60 -17.28
N LYS A 183 3.73 -26.20 -16.57
CA LYS A 183 3.60 -27.67 -16.49
C LYS A 183 3.32 -28.28 -17.86
N LYS A 184 2.37 -27.73 -18.62
CA LYS A 184 2.05 -28.19 -19.97
C LYS A 184 3.25 -28.08 -20.92
N CYS A 185 4.01 -26.99 -20.85
CA CYS A 185 5.22 -26.81 -21.64
C CYS A 185 6.32 -27.84 -21.30
N ARG A 186 6.46 -28.20 -20.02
CA ARG A 186 7.43 -29.23 -19.58
C ARG A 186 7.03 -30.63 -20.01
N ASP A 187 5.75 -30.96 -19.99
CA ASP A 187 5.25 -32.28 -20.37
C ASP A 187 5.37 -32.52 -21.88
N LEU A 188 5.30 -31.47 -22.72
CA LEU A 188 5.51 -31.57 -24.17
C LEU A 188 6.97 -31.81 -24.60
N GLN A 189 7.93 -31.58 -23.71
CA GLN A 189 9.37 -31.73 -24.00
C GLN A 189 9.92 -33.12 -23.60
N LYS A 190 9.08 -33.99 -23.02
CA LYS A 190 9.42 -35.37 -22.65
C LYS A 190 8.78 -36.36 -23.62
#